data_AF-A0A1V6XYM8-F1
#
_entry.id   AF-A0A1V6XYM8-F1
#
_cell.length_a   1.000
_cell.length_b   1.000
_cell.length_c   1.000
_cell.angle_alpha   90.00
_cell.angle_beta   90.00
_cell.angle_gamma   90.00
#
_symmetry.space_group_name_H-M   'P 1'
#
loop_
_entity.id
_entity.type
_entity.pdbx_description
1 polymer ?
#
loop_
_entity_poly.entity_id
_entity_poly.type
_entity_poly.pdbx_seq_one_letter_code
_entity_poly.pdbx_strand_id
1 'polypeptide(L)'
;MAWKRETISIDHPTGAETPYLLILQDPQLDEIEAALRHFEQLNQPIETLDTSTFPLPCLNPVLRSASNNLHSGYGFTLIRGVPVERYSRKELVIIYVGISSHVAAIRGRQDHRFEGQPADVMLAHITDMRRPGDSPNFSLPAYSDGEVVYHTDVGDIVSLFALSEPSYGGESLLASSWTVYNALAENRPDLIRVLAEDWPIPSAQDPSLIIHRPLLFYQPACGTAP
;
A
#
# COMPACT_ATOMS: atom_id res chain seq x y z
N MET A 1 -13.03 -9.45 7.76
CA MET A 1 -12.77 -8.08 7.29
C MET A 1 -13.47 -6.96 8.10
N ALA A 2 -14.60 -7.16 8.76
CA ALA A 2 -15.17 -6.12 9.64
C ALA A 2 -14.43 -6.08 11.00
N TRP A 3 -13.90 -4.94 11.38
CA TRP A 3 -13.18 -4.70 12.64
C TRP A 3 -13.37 -3.26 13.09
N LYS A 4 -13.23 -3.02 14.40
CA LYS A 4 -13.27 -1.67 14.99
C LYS A 4 -11.91 -1.33 15.60
N ARG A 5 -11.60 -0.05 15.78
CA ARG A 5 -10.32 0.41 16.32
C ARG A 5 -9.99 -0.28 17.65
N GLU A 6 -10.99 -0.46 18.51
CA GLU A 6 -10.83 -1.03 19.85
C GLU A 6 -10.43 -2.51 19.84
N THR A 7 -10.64 -3.18 18.70
CA THR A 7 -10.26 -4.58 18.49
C THR A 7 -8.87 -4.75 17.89
N ILE A 8 -8.20 -3.66 17.52
CA ILE A 8 -6.87 -3.65 16.90
C ILE A 8 -5.87 -3.05 17.89
N SER A 9 -4.77 -3.77 18.10
CA SER A 9 -3.63 -3.31 18.91
C SER A 9 -2.35 -3.39 18.09
N ILE A 10 -1.65 -2.25 17.94
CA ILE A 10 -0.38 -2.13 17.20
C ILE A 10 0.81 -1.77 18.11
N ASP A 11 0.55 -1.59 19.40
CA ASP A 11 1.49 -1.05 20.39
C ASP A 11 2.10 -2.12 21.31
N HIS A 12 1.73 -3.41 21.15
CA HIS A 12 2.17 -4.47 22.06
C HIS A 12 2.87 -5.63 21.34
N PRO A 13 4.09 -6.01 21.78
CA PRO A 13 4.81 -7.21 21.31
C PRO A 13 4.37 -8.48 22.05
N THR A 14 3.14 -8.55 22.58
CA THR A 14 2.73 -9.67 23.43
C THR A 14 2.23 -10.86 22.61
N GLY A 15 3.17 -11.71 22.18
CA GLY A 15 3.07 -13.18 22.12
C GLY A 15 2.00 -13.84 21.24
N ALA A 16 1.04 -13.09 20.71
CA ALA A 16 0.09 -13.55 19.70
C ALA A 16 0.47 -12.87 18.39
N GLU A 17 1.05 -13.63 17.46
CA GLU A 17 1.20 -13.17 16.09
C GLU A 17 -0.20 -12.90 15.53
N THR A 18 -0.53 -11.62 15.39
CA THR A 18 -1.80 -11.22 14.77
C THR A 18 -1.60 -11.12 13.27
N PRO A 19 -2.56 -11.55 12.43
CA PRO A 19 -2.44 -11.50 10.97
C PRO A 19 -2.15 -10.10 10.41
N TYR A 20 -2.49 -9.05 11.15
CA TYR A 20 -2.35 -7.64 10.76
C TYR A 20 -1.08 -6.95 11.26
N LEU A 21 -0.23 -7.60 12.07
CA LEU A 21 1.03 -7.03 12.56
C LEU A 21 2.14 -8.07 12.47
N LEU A 22 3.11 -7.82 11.60
CA LEU A 22 4.34 -8.59 11.46
C LEU A 22 5.51 -7.74 11.97
N ILE A 23 6.17 -8.19 13.03
CA ILE A 23 7.40 -7.59 13.54
C ILE A 23 8.57 -8.45 13.11
N LEU A 24 9.38 -7.93 12.18
CA LEU A 24 10.59 -8.59 11.70
C LEU A 24 11.59 -8.73 12.85
N GLN A 25 12.10 -9.94 13.01
CA GLN A 25 13.13 -10.33 13.95
C GLN A 25 14.47 -10.48 13.21
N ASP A 26 15.57 -10.55 13.97
CA ASP A 26 16.93 -10.61 13.42
C ASP A 26 17.12 -11.66 12.31
N PRO A 27 16.63 -12.92 12.41
CA PRO A 27 16.80 -13.88 11.32
C PRO A 27 16.13 -13.47 10.01
N GLN A 28 15.00 -12.77 10.09
CA GLN A 28 14.28 -12.27 8.91
C GLN A 28 14.95 -11.03 8.34
N LEU A 29 15.56 -10.19 9.19
CA LEU A 29 16.36 -9.05 8.76
C LEU A 29 17.66 -9.49 8.08
N ASP A 30 18.32 -10.52 8.62
CA ASP A 30 19.51 -11.14 8.01
C ASP A 30 19.18 -11.75 6.64
N GLU A 31 18.01 -12.38 6.50
CA GLU A 31 17.54 -12.90 5.23
C GLU A 31 17.25 -11.79 4.20
N ILE A 32 16.63 -10.69 4.62
CA ILE A 32 16.41 -9.49 3.77
C ILE A 32 17.74 -8.89 3.32
N GLU A 33 18.73 -8.78 4.22
CA GLU A 33 20.07 -8.31 3.89
C GLU A 33 20.74 -9.24 2.85
N ALA A 34 20.66 -10.56 3.04
CA ALA A 34 21.22 -11.52 2.11
C ALA A 34 20.57 -11.42 0.72
N ALA A 35 19.25 -11.26 0.66
CA ALA A 35 18.51 -11.08 -0.60
C ALA A 35 18.88 -9.76 -1.30
N LEU A 36 19.04 -8.66 -0.55
CA LEU A 36 19.54 -7.40 -1.08
C LEU A 36 20.92 -7.56 -1.73
N ARG A 37 21.88 -8.16 -1.00
CA ARG A 37 23.24 -8.37 -1.51
C ARG A 37 23.25 -9.30 -2.72
N HIS A 38 22.40 -10.33 -2.73
CA HIS A 38 22.23 -11.19 -3.88
C HIS A 38 21.78 -10.39 -5.12
N PHE A 39 20.72 -9.59 -5.00
CA PHE A 39 20.21 -8.79 -6.11
C PHE A 39 21.26 -7.80 -6.65
N GLU A 40 21.99 -7.12 -5.77
CA GLU A 40 23.05 -6.20 -6.17
C GLU A 40 24.16 -6.89 -6.97
N GLN A 41 24.52 -8.13 -6.60
CA GLN A 41 25.52 -8.93 -7.32
C GLN A 41 25.06 -9.34 -8.72
N LEU A 42 23.75 -9.48 -8.96
CA LEU A 42 23.22 -9.76 -10.29
C LEU A 42 23.50 -8.62 -11.28
N ASN A 43 23.73 -7.40 -10.79
CA ASN A 43 23.92 -6.19 -11.61
C ASN A 43 22.80 -6.00 -12.64
N GLN A 44 21.57 -6.35 -12.25
CA GLN A 44 20.39 -6.23 -13.10
C GLN A 44 19.64 -4.92 -12.80
N PRO A 45 18.84 -4.45 -13.78
CA PRO A 45 17.93 -3.32 -13.57
C PRO A 45 16.88 -3.61 -12.48
N ILE A 46 16.44 -2.58 -11.74
CA ILE A 46 15.49 -2.71 -10.61
C ILE A 46 14.15 -3.32 -11.04
N GLU A 47 13.74 -3.12 -12.30
CA GLU A 47 12.52 -3.70 -12.86
C GLU A 47 12.52 -5.24 -12.93
N THR A 48 13.69 -5.90 -12.80
CA THR A 48 13.78 -7.36 -12.73
C THR A 48 13.55 -7.93 -11.32
N LEU A 49 13.23 -7.07 -10.34
CA LEU A 49 12.90 -7.51 -8.98
C LEU A 49 11.61 -8.32 -8.94
N ASP A 50 11.80 -9.59 -8.60
CA ASP A 50 10.76 -10.57 -8.33
C ASP A 50 11.22 -11.54 -7.24
N THR A 51 10.41 -12.55 -6.95
CA THR A 51 10.71 -13.54 -5.91
C THR A 51 11.90 -14.44 -6.23
N SER A 52 12.37 -14.48 -7.48
CA SER A 52 13.54 -15.25 -7.92
C SER A 52 14.84 -14.46 -7.81
N THR A 53 14.78 -13.14 -8.04
CA THR A 53 15.94 -12.23 -7.94
C THR A 53 16.11 -11.62 -6.56
N PHE A 54 15.08 -11.70 -5.70
CA PHE A 54 15.12 -11.33 -4.28
C PHE A 54 14.61 -12.49 -3.40
N PRO A 55 15.41 -13.54 -3.18
CA PRO A 55 14.92 -14.77 -2.54
C PRO A 55 14.75 -14.62 -1.02
N LEU A 56 13.55 -14.92 -0.52
CA LEU A 56 13.21 -14.96 0.91
C LEU A 56 12.62 -16.32 1.33
N PRO A 57 13.34 -17.47 1.20
CA PRO A 57 12.76 -18.79 1.42
C PRO A 57 12.09 -19.00 2.80
N CYS A 58 12.62 -18.42 3.87
CA CYS A 58 12.09 -18.56 5.22
C CYS A 58 10.99 -17.53 5.52
N LEU A 59 11.15 -16.28 5.07
CA LEU A 59 10.17 -15.21 5.27
C LEU A 59 8.99 -15.28 4.27
N ASN A 60 9.13 -15.96 3.12
CA ASN A 60 8.09 -16.08 2.10
C ASN A 60 6.77 -16.65 2.64
N PRO A 61 6.72 -17.79 3.36
CA PRO A 61 5.46 -18.30 3.92
C PRO A 61 4.73 -17.31 4.82
N VAL A 62 5.48 -16.47 5.56
CA VAL A 62 4.93 -15.43 6.43
C VAL A 62 4.35 -14.28 5.59
N LEU A 63 5.07 -13.83 4.55
CA LEU A 63 4.57 -12.80 3.62
C LEU A 63 3.38 -13.30 2.80
N ARG A 64 3.31 -14.61 2.47
CA ARG A 64 2.12 -15.22 1.87
C ARG A 64 0.93 -15.23 2.81
N SER A 65 1.16 -15.44 4.11
CA SER A 65 0.11 -15.32 5.13
C SER A 65 -0.39 -13.87 5.25
N ALA A 66 0.51 -12.88 5.17
CA ALA A 66 0.14 -11.48 5.08
C ALA A 66 -0.69 -11.17 3.82
N SER A 67 -0.31 -11.71 2.66
CA SER A 67 -1.07 -11.60 1.41
C SER A 67 -2.49 -12.16 1.53
N ASN A 68 -2.63 -13.35 2.14
CA ASN A 68 -3.95 -13.94 2.40
C ASN A 68 -4.78 -13.08 3.37
N ASN A 69 -4.15 -12.47 4.38
CA ASN A 69 -4.82 -11.57 5.30
C ASN A 69 -5.36 -10.29 4.61
N LEU A 70 -4.68 -9.78 3.58
CA LEU A 70 -5.16 -8.65 2.79
C LEU A 70 -6.45 -8.98 2.03
N HIS A 71 -6.56 -10.18 1.45
CA HIS A 71 -7.73 -10.54 0.62
C HIS A 71 -8.89 -11.13 1.43
N SER A 72 -8.58 -11.94 2.44
CA SER A 72 -9.59 -12.74 3.16
C SER A 72 -9.68 -12.46 4.66
N GLY A 73 -8.75 -11.69 5.21
CA GLY A 73 -8.61 -11.47 6.64
C GLY A 73 -9.10 -10.10 7.09
N TYR A 74 -8.17 -9.29 7.60
CA TYR A 74 -8.43 -7.94 8.11
C TYR A 74 -8.43 -6.87 7.00
N GLY A 75 -7.85 -7.16 5.83
CA GLY A 75 -7.72 -6.17 4.75
C GLY A 75 -6.53 -5.22 4.91
N PHE A 76 -5.68 -5.42 5.91
CA PHE A 76 -4.43 -4.67 6.09
C PHE A 76 -3.41 -5.49 6.90
N THR A 77 -2.13 -5.24 6.65
CA THR A 77 -1.01 -5.78 7.43
C THR A 77 0.05 -4.69 7.61
N LEU A 78 0.49 -4.45 8.85
CA LEU A 78 1.65 -3.60 9.17
C LEU A 78 2.89 -4.48 9.32
N ILE A 79 3.91 -4.24 8.48
CA ILE A 79 5.22 -4.87 8.62
C ILE A 79 6.17 -3.85 9.28
N ARG A 80 6.72 -4.20 10.44
CA ARG A 80 7.59 -3.34 11.25
C ARG A 80 8.96 -3.98 11.43
N GLY A 81 10.02 -3.18 11.51
CA GLY A 81 11.35 -3.62 11.95
C GLY A 81 12.46 -3.48 10.91
N VAL A 82 12.16 -3.06 9.67
CA VAL A 82 13.22 -2.74 8.69
C VAL A 82 14.03 -1.53 9.21
N PRO A 83 15.35 -1.65 9.44
CA PRO A 83 16.16 -0.57 10.01
C PRO A 83 16.60 0.41 8.91
N VAL A 84 15.74 1.37 8.58
CA VAL A 84 15.87 2.21 7.38
C VAL A 84 17.18 3.01 7.33
N GLU A 85 17.73 3.38 8.48
CA GLU A 85 18.96 4.18 8.60
C GLU A 85 20.23 3.42 8.20
N ARG A 86 20.16 2.09 8.11
CA ARG A 86 21.28 1.23 7.71
C ARG A 86 21.48 1.17 6.20
N TYR A 87 20.55 1.68 5.42
CA TYR A 87 20.48 1.48 3.99
C TYR A 87 20.49 2.79 3.22
N SER A 88 21.12 2.80 2.06
CA SER A 88 20.98 3.87 1.08
C SER A 88 19.55 3.90 0.52
N ARG A 89 19.16 5.03 -0.09
CA ARG A 89 17.84 5.15 -0.72
C ARG A 89 17.59 4.09 -1.80
N LYS A 90 18.62 3.73 -2.56
CA LYS A 90 18.54 2.69 -3.59
C LYS A 90 18.30 1.31 -2.96
N GLU A 91 19.05 0.97 -1.91
CA GLU A 91 18.87 -0.29 -1.17
C GLU A 91 17.46 -0.36 -0.55
N LEU A 92 16.93 0.74 0.00
CA LEU A 92 15.57 0.79 0.53
C LEU A 92 14.50 0.55 -0.54
N VAL A 93 14.69 1.05 -1.76
CA VAL A 93 13.82 0.73 -2.90
C VAL A 93 13.90 -0.75 -3.23
N ILE A 94 15.10 -1.34 -3.28
CA ILE A 94 15.28 -2.77 -3.56
C ILE A 94 14.60 -3.62 -2.49
N ILE A 95 14.81 -3.32 -1.20
CA ILE A 95 14.17 -4.01 -0.08
C ILE A 95 12.64 -3.91 -0.19
N TYR A 96 12.12 -2.71 -0.44
CA TYR A 96 10.69 -2.49 -0.53
C TYR A 96 10.04 -3.28 -1.67
N VAL A 97 10.64 -3.20 -2.86
CA VAL A 97 10.17 -3.90 -4.06
C VAL A 97 10.36 -5.42 -3.91
N GLY A 98 11.45 -5.86 -3.31
CA GLY A 98 11.74 -7.26 -3.00
C GLY A 98 10.68 -7.87 -2.08
N ILE A 99 10.46 -7.28 -0.90
CA ILE A 99 9.45 -7.74 0.07
C ILE A 99 8.05 -7.74 -0.55
N SER A 100 7.66 -6.65 -1.22
CA SER A 100 6.33 -6.54 -1.85
C SER A 100 6.10 -7.62 -2.92
N SER A 101 7.13 -8.04 -3.66
CA SER A 101 7.03 -9.14 -4.65
C SER A 101 6.47 -10.43 -4.05
N HIS A 102 6.78 -10.70 -2.78
CA HIS A 102 6.30 -11.89 -2.07
C HIS A 102 4.85 -11.75 -1.58
N VAL A 103 4.38 -10.52 -1.38
CA VAL A 103 2.99 -10.23 -1.00
C VAL A 103 2.09 -10.23 -2.23
N ALA A 104 2.43 -9.44 -3.24
CA ALA A 104 1.73 -9.35 -4.52
C ALA A 104 2.74 -9.05 -5.64
N ALA A 105 2.73 -9.89 -6.69
CA ALA A 105 3.75 -9.84 -7.74
C ALA A 105 3.47 -8.78 -8.82
N ILE A 106 2.22 -8.35 -8.99
CA ILE A 106 1.81 -7.39 -10.01
C ILE A 106 1.80 -5.99 -9.40
N ARG A 107 2.43 -5.04 -10.09
CA ARG A 107 2.56 -3.65 -9.64
C ARG A 107 1.65 -2.75 -10.43
N GLY A 108 0.92 -1.90 -9.73
CA GLY A 108 0.12 -0.84 -10.34
C GLY A 108 1.01 0.31 -10.84
N ARG A 109 0.75 0.79 -12.05
CA ARG A 109 1.42 1.96 -12.60
C ARG A 109 0.94 3.24 -11.91
N GLN A 110 1.89 4.01 -11.38
CA GLN A 110 1.68 5.28 -10.69
C GLN A 110 1.81 6.49 -11.64
N ASP A 111 2.73 6.43 -12.61
CA ASP A 111 2.94 7.47 -13.62
C ASP A 111 3.32 6.84 -14.96
N HIS A 112 3.12 7.58 -16.05
CA HIS A 112 3.46 7.20 -17.42
C HIS A 112 4.65 8.03 -17.97
N ARG A 113 5.31 8.82 -17.13
CA ARG A 113 6.52 9.59 -17.48
C ARG A 113 7.59 9.52 -16.39
N PHE A 114 8.84 9.47 -16.82
CA PHE A 114 10.02 9.63 -15.97
C PHE A 114 10.98 10.59 -16.67
N GLU A 115 11.41 11.64 -15.96
CA GLU A 115 12.29 12.70 -16.50
C GLU A 115 11.80 13.31 -17.83
N GLY A 116 10.48 13.44 -17.97
CA GLY A 116 9.83 13.98 -19.17
C GLY A 116 9.74 13.01 -20.36
N GLN A 117 10.28 11.80 -20.24
CA GLN A 117 10.17 10.75 -21.25
C GLN A 117 9.05 9.75 -20.90
N PRO A 118 8.39 9.12 -21.89
CA PRO A 118 7.45 8.04 -21.63
C PRO A 118 8.11 6.88 -20.87
N ALA A 119 7.57 6.52 -19.72
CA ALA A 119 8.04 5.40 -18.89
C ALA A 119 6.94 4.95 -17.94
N ASP A 120 6.80 3.65 -17.71
CA ASP A 120 5.88 3.16 -16.69
C ASP A 120 6.56 3.22 -15.31
N VAL A 121 6.11 4.15 -14.46
CA VAL A 121 6.64 4.35 -13.11
C VAL A 121 5.76 3.58 -12.14
N MET A 122 6.36 2.67 -11.36
CA MET A 122 5.63 1.80 -10.42
C MET A 122 5.75 2.25 -8.96
N LEU A 123 6.61 3.24 -8.68
CA LEU A 123 6.88 3.77 -7.36
C LEU A 123 6.85 5.29 -7.36
N ALA A 124 6.19 5.87 -6.37
CA ALA A 124 6.16 7.30 -6.15
C ALA A 124 6.68 7.63 -4.75
N HIS A 125 7.39 8.74 -4.61
CA HIS A 125 7.80 9.27 -3.32
C HIS A 125 6.72 10.21 -2.78
N ILE A 126 6.09 9.86 -1.67
CA ILE A 126 5.15 10.74 -0.97
C ILE A 126 5.94 11.57 0.04
N THR A 127 6.03 12.86 -0.19
CA THR A 127 6.78 13.80 0.65
C THR A 127 6.33 15.22 0.36
N ASP A 128 6.41 16.11 1.35
CA ASP A 128 6.19 17.53 1.14
C ASP A 128 7.27 18.09 0.20
N MET A 129 6.85 18.56 -0.98
CA MET A 129 7.73 19.11 -2.03
C MET A 129 7.63 20.63 -2.14
N ARG A 130 6.89 21.29 -1.24
CA ARG A 130 6.71 22.74 -1.25
C ARG A 130 8.03 23.46 -1.02
N ARG A 131 8.27 24.55 -1.75
CA ARG A 131 9.40 25.44 -1.47
C ARG A 131 8.93 26.66 -0.68
N PRO A 132 9.79 27.25 0.18
CA PRO A 132 9.46 28.48 0.88
C PRO A 132 9.05 29.59 -0.11
N GLY A 133 7.82 30.09 0.02
CA GLY A 133 7.29 31.17 -0.82
C GLY A 133 6.58 30.74 -2.10
N ASP A 134 6.51 29.43 -2.39
CA ASP A 134 5.66 28.95 -3.50
C ASP A 134 4.18 29.25 -3.18
N SER A 135 3.45 29.72 -4.19
CA SER A 135 1.98 29.67 -4.12
C SER A 135 1.57 28.19 -4.02
N PRO A 136 0.44 27.87 -3.35
CA PRO A 136 -0.04 26.49 -3.21
C PRO A 136 -0.46 25.96 -4.60
N ASN A 137 0.52 25.52 -5.39
CA ASN A 137 0.36 25.00 -6.74
C ASN A 137 1.09 23.66 -6.89
N PHE A 138 1.04 22.85 -5.83
CA PHE A 138 1.24 21.41 -5.92
C PHE A 138 -0.15 20.78 -5.89
N SER A 139 -0.69 20.47 -7.06
CA SER A 139 -2.09 20.05 -7.27
C SER A 139 -2.42 18.66 -6.72
N LEU A 140 -1.45 17.96 -6.13
CA LEU A 140 -1.63 16.62 -5.59
C LEU A 140 -1.34 16.64 -4.08
N PRO A 141 -2.34 16.33 -3.22
CA PRO A 141 -2.18 16.28 -1.77
C PRO A 141 -0.96 15.47 -1.29
N ALA A 142 -0.60 14.41 -2.02
CA ALA A 142 0.57 13.56 -1.75
C ALA A 142 1.93 14.29 -1.76
N TYR A 143 1.98 15.53 -2.28
CA TYR A 143 3.20 16.34 -2.35
C TYR A 143 3.13 17.64 -1.51
N SER A 144 2.23 17.68 -0.53
CA SER A 144 1.95 18.84 0.33
C SER A 144 1.76 18.43 1.80
N ASP A 145 1.48 19.39 2.68
CA ASP A 145 1.06 19.14 4.07
C ASP A 145 -0.47 19.10 4.25
N GLY A 146 -1.22 19.10 3.15
CA GLY A 146 -2.68 19.05 3.18
C GLY A 146 -3.19 17.69 3.65
N GLU A 147 -4.33 17.69 4.34
CA GLU A 147 -5.03 16.46 4.70
C GLU A 147 -5.47 15.71 3.45
N VAL A 148 -5.20 14.41 3.43
CA VAL A 148 -5.75 13.47 2.45
C VAL A 148 -6.93 12.76 3.10
N VAL A 149 -8.14 13.04 2.62
CA VAL A 149 -9.37 12.41 3.14
C VAL A 149 -9.38 10.90 2.89
N TYR A 150 -10.22 10.15 3.63
CA TYR A 150 -10.40 8.72 3.38
C TYR A 150 -10.78 8.44 1.93
N HIS A 151 -10.06 7.52 1.30
CA HIS A 151 -10.27 7.08 -0.07
C HIS A 151 -9.74 5.66 -0.25
N THR A 152 -10.00 5.10 -1.42
CA THR A 152 -9.36 3.89 -1.93
C THR A 152 -8.71 4.22 -3.27
N ASP A 153 -7.55 3.65 -3.55
CA ASP A 153 -6.89 3.81 -4.84
C ASP A 153 -7.39 2.80 -5.87
N VAL A 154 -6.99 3.01 -7.12
CA VAL A 154 -7.17 2.03 -8.19
C VAL A 154 -6.16 0.90 -7.99
N GLY A 155 -6.68 -0.32 -7.80
CA GLY A 155 -5.89 -1.54 -7.60
C GLY A 155 -6.41 -2.34 -6.42
N ASP A 156 -5.82 -3.52 -6.19
CA ASP A 156 -6.25 -4.42 -5.12
C ASP A 156 -5.56 -4.10 -3.78
N ILE A 157 -4.31 -3.64 -3.83
CA ILE A 157 -3.46 -3.38 -2.66
C ILE A 157 -2.72 -2.06 -2.84
N VAL A 158 -2.82 -1.20 -1.82
CA VAL A 158 -1.93 -0.04 -1.63
C VAL A 158 -0.88 -0.41 -0.59
N SER A 159 0.38 -0.09 -0.88
CA SER A 159 1.49 -0.31 0.04
C SER A 159 2.29 0.97 0.20
N LEU A 160 2.70 1.26 1.43
CA LEU A 160 3.50 2.42 1.81
C LEU A 160 4.71 1.95 2.61
N PHE A 161 5.86 2.54 2.34
CA PHE A 161 7.09 2.25 3.08
C PHE A 161 7.62 3.54 3.71
N ALA A 162 7.51 3.62 5.03
CA ALA A 162 7.95 4.79 5.79
C ALA A 162 9.48 4.85 5.81
N LEU A 163 10.04 5.95 5.29
CA LEU A 163 11.49 6.19 5.25
C LEU A 163 11.95 7.21 6.29
N SER A 164 11.02 7.99 6.84
CA SER A 164 11.23 9.00 7.87
C SER A 164 9.88 9.42 8.45
N GLU A 165 9.87 9.87 9.70
CA GLU A 165 8.67 10.39 10.35
C GLU A 165 8.63 11.93 10.29
N PRO A 166 7.44 12.54 10.14
CA PRO A 166 7.30 13.98 10.20
C PRO A 166 7.48 14.49 11.64
N SER A 167 7.85 15.76 11.79
CA SER A 167 7.95 16.40 13.12
C SER A 167 6.61 16.51 13.86
N TYR A 168 5.50 16.55 13.12
CA TYR A 168 4.13 16.59 13.61
C TYR A 168 3.17 16.17 12.47
N GLY A 169 2.05 15.54 12.83
CA GLY A 169 1.03 15.11 11.88
C GLY A 169 1.47 13.91 11.03
N GLY A 170 0.89 13.79 9.83
CA GLY A 170 1.23 12.73 8.86
C GLY A 170 0.81 11.33 9.28
N GLU A 171 -0.19 11.23 10.17
CA GLU A 171 -0.75 9.95 10.59
C GLU A 171 -1.39 9.22 9.41
N SER A 172 -1.04 7.94 9.25
CA SER A 172 -1.75 7.05 8.32
C SER A 172 -2.99 6.49 9.01
N LEU A 173 -4.17 6.82 8.48
CA LEU A 173 -5.46 6.41 9.03
C LEU A 173 -6.06 5.29 8.18
N LEU A 174 -6.61 4.27 8.86
CA LEU A 174 -7.32 3.16 8.23
C LEU A 174 -8.74 3.04 8.80
N ALA A 175 -9.68 2.67 7.93
CA ALA A 175 -11.05 2.36 8.30
C ALA A 175 -11.52 1.06 7.63
N SER A 176 -12.30 0.26 8.34
CA SER A 176 -12.89 -0.97 7.80
C SER A 176 -14.14 -0.64 6.97
N SER A 177 -14.02 -0.70 5.64
CA SER A 177 -15.17 -0.49 4.73
C SER A 177 -16.32 -1.46 5.00
N TRP A 178 -16.03 -2.69 5.45
CA TRP A 178 -17.05 -3.66 5.86
C TRP A 178 -17.79 -3.26 7.14
N THR A 179 -17.10 -2.61 8.09
CA THR A 179 -17.75 -2.08 9.29
C THR A 179 -18.65 -0.91 8.95
N VAL A 180 -18.20 -0.03 8.05
CA VAL A 180 -19.04 1.06 7.50
C VAL A 180 -20.25 0.50 6.76
N TYR A 181 -20.04 -0.48 5.89
CA TYR A 181 -21.12 -1.17 5.17
C TYR A 181 -22.15 -1.76 6.14
N ASN A 182 -21.71 -2.52 7.15
CA ASN A 182 -22.61 -3.14 8.12
C ASN A 182 -23.42 -2.09 8.89
N ALA A 183 -22.79 -0.99 9.31
CA ALA A 183 -23.48 0.10 9.99
C ALA A 183 -24.53 0.77 9.09
N LEU A 184 -24.20 0.98 7.81
CA LEU A 184 -25.15 1.51 6.82
C LEU A 184 -26.28 0.51 6.54
N ALA A 185 -25.99 -0.77 6.38
CA ALA A 185 -27.00 -1.80 6.13
C ALA A 185 -28.01 -1.91 7.29
N GLU A 186 -27.53 -1.78 8.53
CA GLU A 186 -28.38 -1.82 9.74
C GLU A 186 -29.20 -0.53 9.91
N ASN A 187 -28.59 0.64 9.73
CA ASN A 187 -29.20 1.91 10.15
C ASN A 187 -29.74 2.76 9.00
N ARG A 188 -29.19 2.63 7.79
CA ARG A 188 -29.48 3.44 6.59
C ARG A 188 -29.35 2.62 5.29
N PRO A 189 -30.11 1.52 5.12
CA PRO A 189 -30.03 0.69 3.92
C PRO A 189 -30.46 1.44 2.65
N ASP A 190 -31.15 2.57 2.78
CA ASP A 190 -31.41 3.51 1.68
C ASP A 190 -30.11 4.08 1.09
N LEU A 191 -29.10 4.38 1.92
CA LEU A 191 -27.80 4.85 1.44
C LEU A 191 -27.02 3.76 0.71
N ILE A 192 -27.15 2.49 1.11
CA ILE A 192 -26.54 1.37 0.37
C ILE A 192 -27.08 1.31 -1.06
N ARG A 193 -28.39 1.51 -1.25
CA ARG A 193 -28.99 1.54 -2.60
C ARG A 193 -28.45 2.69 -3.42
N VAL A 194 -28.40 3.90 -2.84
CA VAL A 194 -27.87 5.10 -3.49
C VAL A 194 -26.39 4.94 -3.87
N LEU A 195 -25.56 4.35 -3.00
CA LEU A 195 -24.14 4.10 -3.31
C LEU A 195 -23.92 3.03 -4.40
N ALA A 196 -24.93 2.19 -4.64
CA ALA A 196 -24.92 1.16 -5.68
C ALA A 196 -25.51 1.64 -7.03
N GLU A 197 -26.00 2.88 -7.11
CA GLU A 197 -26.38 3.52 -8.37
C GLU A 197 -25.14 3.99 -9.15
N ASP A 198 -25.31 4.43 -10.39
CA ASP A 198 -24.20 4.97 -11.19
C ASP A 198 -23.84 6.41 -10.78
N TRP A 199 -22.61 6.60 -10.33
CA TRP A 199 -22.07 7.92 -9.98
C TRP A 199 -21.13 8.44 -11.06
N PRO A 200 -21.18 9.74 -11.40
CA PRO A 200 -20.23 10.35 -12.31
C PRO A 200 -18.88 10.54 -11.63
N ILE A 201 -17.86 9.81 -12.09
CA ILE A 201 -16.49 9.89 -11.61
C ILE A 201 -15.61 10.50 -12.71
N PRO A 202 -15.07 11.71 -12.54
CA PRO A 202 -14.16 12.32 -13.52
C PRO A 202 -12.85 11.54 -13.59
N SER A 203 -12.28 11.41 -14.78
CA SER A 203 -10.96 10.83 -14.95
C SER A 203 -9.88 11.80 -14.48
N ALA A 204 -8.94 11.30 -13.68
CA ALA A 204 -7.76 12.07 -13.27
C ALA A 204 -6.82 12.40 -14.44
N GLN A 205 -6.88 11.62 -15.53
CA GLN A 205 -6.02 11.80 -16.71
C GLN A 205 -6.64 12.74 -17.75
N ASP A 206 -7.96 12.73 -17.87
CA ASP A 206 -8.73 13.55 -18.81
C ASP A 206 -9.99 14.08 -18.12
N PRO A 207 -9.99 15.34 -17.65
CA PRO A 207 -11.14 15.93 -16.97
C PRO A 207 -12.42 16.00 -17.82
N SER A 208 -12.31 15.84 -19.15
CA SER A 208 -13.48 15.77 -20.04
C SER A 208 -14.16 14.39 -20.05
N LEU A 209 -13.46 13.36 -19.59
CA LEU A 209 -13.98 11.99 -19.49
C LEU A 209 -14.64 11.77 -18.13
N ILE A 210 -15.92 11.39 -18.16
CA ILE A 210 -16.69 11.02 -16.96
C ILE A 210 -17.08 9.55 -17.08
N ILE A 211 -16.59 8.74 -16.13
CA ILE A 211 -16.92 7.33 -16.02
C ILE A 211 -18.09 7.20 -15.04
N HIS A 212 -19.16 6.53 -15.47
CA HIS A 212 -20.29 6.22 -14.59
C HIS A 212 -20.12 4.83 -14.02
N ARG A 213 -20.10 4.73 -12.69
CA ARG A 213 -20.03 3.44 -11.99
C ARG A 213 -20.53 3.56 -10.56
N PRO A 214 -20.95 2.45 -9.94
CA PRO A 214 -21.25 2.42 -8.52
C PRO A 214 -20.01 2.70 -7.66
N LEU A 215 -20.26 3.40 -6.54
CA LEU A 215 -19.27 3.59 -5.47
C LEU A 215 -19.20 2.34 -4.58
N LEU A 216 -20.32 1.63 -4.46
CA LEU A 216 -20.42 0.37 -3.73
C LEU A 216 -21.00 -0.71 -4.64
N PHE A 217 -20.25 -1.78 -4.87
CA PHE A 217 -20.67 -2.88 -5.72
C PHE A 217 -20.18 -4.21 -5.14
N TYR A 218 -20.84 -5.29 -5.55
CA TYR A 218 -20.39 -6.64 -5.22
C TYR A 218 -19.60 -7.21 -6.41
N GLN A 219 -18.34 -7.53 -6.16
CA GLN A 219 -17.52 -8.30 -7.08
C GLN A 219 -17.44 -9.73 -6.56
N PRO A 220 -17.95 -10.73 -7.30
CA PRO A 220 -17.79 -12.12 -6.89
C PRO A 220 -16.31 -12.51 -6.91
N ALA A 221 -15.91 -13.40 -6.01
CA ALA A 221 -14.59 -14.02 -6.06
C ALA A 221 -14.39 -14.67 -7.44
N CYS A 222 -13.28 -14.37 -8.11
CA CYS A 222 -12.93 -14.97 -9.39
C CYS A 222 -11.98 -16.14 -9.14
N GLY A 223 -12.15 -17.28 -9.80
CA GLY A 223 -11.25 -18.43 -9.61
C GLY A 223 -9.83 -18.26 -10.17
N THR A 224 -9.52 -17.13 -10.82
CA THR A 224 -8.23 -16.88 -11.50
C THR A 224 -7.37 -15.80 -10.83
N ALA A 225 -7.85 -15.18 -9.75
CA ALA A 225 -7.10 -14.28 -8.88
C ALA A 225 -7.51 -14.60 -7.43
N PRO A 226 -6.60 -14.47 -6.43
CA PRO A 226 -6.90 -14.81 -5.04
C PRO A 226 -8.14 -14.10 -4.48
#